data_AF-A0A7R9DQ76-F1
#
_entry.id   AF-A0A7R9DQ76-F1
#
_cell.length_a   1.000
_cell.length_b   1.000
_cell.length_c   1.000
_cell.angle_alpha   90.00
_cell.angle_beta   90.00
_cell.angle_gamma   90.00
#
_symmetry.space_group_name_H-M   'P 1'
#
loop_
_entity.id
_entity.type
_entity.pdbx_description
1 polymer ?
#
loop_
_entity_poly.entity_id
_entity_poly.type
_entity_poly.pdbx_seq_one_letter_code
_entity_poly.pdbx_strand_id
1 'polypeptide(L)'
;DALASADINENDADPTPRDNGDNKHGTRCAGEVAAGAFNQHCGVGVAYNASIGGTVSSGSHLSGGVRMLDGTVNDAVEARALGLNPDHIDVYSASWGPEDDGKTVDGPGPLARRAFIHGVTKVRLGQ
;
A
#
# COMPACT_ATOMS: atom_id res chain seq x y z
N ASP A 1 -4.96 -9.86 1.59
CA ASP A 1 -6.14 -9.83 0.70
C ASP A 1 -5.66 -9.61 -0.73
N ALA A 2 -5.86 -10.59 -1.62
CA ALA A 2 -5.33 -10.55 -2.98
C ALA A 2 -5.90 -9.38 -3.81
N LEU A 3 -7.14 -8.97 -3.57
CA LEU A 3 -7.75 -7.83 -4.29
C LEU A 3 -7.28 -6.48 -3.73
N ALA A 4 -6.65 -6.46 -2.55
CA ALA A 4 -5.97 -5.31 -1.99
C ALA A 4 -4.44 -5.35 -2.21
N SER A 5 -3.95 -6.22 -3.11
CA SER A 5 -2.53 -6.49 -3.30
C SER A 5 -2.08 -6.41 -4.76
N ALA A 6 -0.89 -5.88 -5.01
CA ALA A 6 -0.23 -5.94 -6.31
C ALA A 6 1.26 -5.62 -6.20
N ASP A 7 2.08 -6.22 -7.05
CA ASP A 7 3.45 -5.76 -7.31
C ASP A 7 3.48 -4.95 -8.61
N ILE A 8 3.66 -3.64 -8.49
CA ILE A 8 3.76 -2.73 -9.62
C ILE A 8 5.20 -2.68 -10.15
N ASN A 9 6.20 -2.94 -9.29
CA ASN A 9 7.61 -2.94 -9.66
C ASN A 9 7.94 -4.13 -10.59
N GLU A 10 7.37 -5.31 -10.32
CA GLU A 10 7.59 -6.54 -11.09
C GLU A 10 6.38 -6.90 -11.98
N ASN A 11 5.29 -6.14 -11.87
CA ASN A 11 4.07 -6.28 -12.66
C ASN A 11 3.39 -7.65 -12.51
N ASP A 12 3.21 -8.07 -11.26
CA ASP A 12 2.50 -9.29 -10.88
C ASP A 12 1.58 -9.04 -9.66
N ALA A 13 1.00 -10.12 -9.11
CA ALA A 13 0.04 -10.04 -8.02
C ALA A 13 0.64 -10.30 -6.62
N ASP A 14 1.95 -10.60 -6.53
CA ASP A 14 2.63 -10.98 -5.29
C ASP A 14 3.47 -9.80 -4.75
N PRO A 15 2.94 -9.01 -3.81
CA PRO A 15 3.68 -7.89 -3.23
C PRO A 15 4.76 -8.31 -2.22
N THR A 16 5.19 -9.57 -2.18
CA THR A 16 6.21 -10.04 -1.23
C THR A 16 7.48 -9.19 -1.33
N PRO A 17 8.04 -8.67 -0.23
CA PRO A 17 9.16 -7.75 -0.31
C PRO A 17 10.44 -8.49 -0.67
N ARG A 18 11.31 -7.89 -1.47
CA ARG A 18 12.68 -8.39 -1.65
C ARG A 18 13.43 -8.34 -0.32
N ASP A 19 13.98 -9.46 0.12
CA ASP A 19 14.74 -9.58 1.37
C ASP A 19 16.18 -9.04 1.23
N ASN A 20 16.29 -7.72 1.17
CA ASN A 20 17.56 -6.98 1.05
C ASN A 20 17.81 -6.00 2.21
N GLY A 21 16.94 -5.98 3.24
CA GLY A 21 17.04 -5.12 4.42
C GLY A 21 16.37 -3.73 4.31
N ASP A 22 16.02 -3.30 3.10
CA ASP A 22 15.42 -1.98 2.83
C ASP A 22 13.89 -2.06 2.77
N ASN A 23 13.34 -3.17 2.26
CA ASN A 23 11.91 -3.34 1.99
C ASN A 23 11.05 -3.75 3.20
N LYS A 24 11.35 -3.21 4.38
CA LYS A 24 10.63 -3.51 5.64
C LYS A 24 9.46 -2.57 5.94
N HIS A 25 9.40 -1.42 5.25
CA HIS A 25 8.48 -0.33 5.58
C HIS A 25 7.01 -0.77 5.48
N GLY A 26 6.61 -1.35 4.34
CA GLY A 26 5.22 -1.77 4.10
C GLY A 26 4.70 -2.79 5.13
N THR A 27 5.51 -3.79 5.47
CA THR A 27 5.17 -4.81 6.49
C THR A 27 4.94 -4.18 7.87
N ARG A 28 5.76 -3.21 8.28
CA ARG A 28 5.61 -2.52 9.57
C ARG A 28 4.29 -1.74 9.62
N CYS A 29 4.01 -0.94 8.59
CA CYS A 29 2.78 -0.17 8.50
C CYS A 29 1.53 -1.07 8.43
N ALA A 30 1.59 -2.20 7.71
CA ALA A 30 0.49 -3.16 7.67
C ALA A 30 0.19 -3.75 9.07
N GLY A 31 1.23 -4.01 9.86
CA GLY A 31 1.10 -4.49 11.24
C GLY A 31 0.40 -3.48 12.17
N GLU A 32 0.71 -2.18 12.03
CA GLU A 32 0.04 -1.11 12.80
C GLU A 32 -1.48 -1.10 12.55
N VAL A 33 -1.90 -1.35 11.31
CA VAL A 33 -3.32 -1.35 10.93
C VAL A 33 -4.01 -2.65 11.35
N ALA A 34 -3.47 -3.81 10.95
CA ALA A 34 -4.22 -5.07 10.97
C ALA A 34 -3.40 -6.30 11.42
N ALA A 35 -2.36 -6.12 12.24
CA ALA A 35 -1.74 -7.28 12.89
C ALA A 35 -2.78 -8.08 13.69
N GLY A 36 -2.80 -9.40 13.50
CA GLY A 36 -3.81 -10.29 14.09
C GLY A 36 -3.74 -10.31 15.62
N ALA A 37 -4.89 -10.44 16.27
CA ALA A 37 -5.00 -10.54 17.73
C ALA A 37 -5.01 -11.99 18.23
N PHE A 38 -4.67 -12.18 19.50
CA PHE A 38 -4.82 -13.45 20.24
C PHE A 38 -4.11 -14.67 19.64
N ASN A 39 -3.02 -14.48 18.90
CA ASN A 39 -2.29 -15.54 18.21
C ASN A 39 -0.90 -15.83 18.81
N GLN A 40 -0.53 -15.18 19.93
CA GLN A 40 0.78 -15.29 20.60
C GLN A 40 1.98 -14.80 19.78
N HIS A 41 1.75 -14.02 18.73
CA HIS A 41 2.80 -13.45 17.88
C HIS A 41 2.75 -11.91 17.90
N CYS A 42 3.89 -11.26 18.15
CA CYS A 42 4.06 -9.81 18.12
C CYS A 42 2.97 -9.04 18.91
N GLY A 43 2.43 -7.96 18.35
CA GLY A 43 1.38 -7.11 18.93
C GLY A 43 0.06 -7.24 18.18
N VAL A 44 -0.82 -6.24 18.33
CA VAL A 44 -2.15 -6.21 17.72
C VAL A 44 -2.33 -4.90 16.93
N GLY A 45 -2.91 -4.99 15.74
CA GLY A 45 -3.24 -3.83 14.91
C GLY A 45 -4.47 -3.09 15.43
N VAL A 46 -4.57 -1.80 15.13
CA VAL A 46 -5.72 -0.96 15.54
C VAL A 46 -7.05 -1.55 15.06
N ALA A 47 -7.07 -2.09 13.85
CA ALA A 47 -8.19 -2.77 13.22
C ALA A 47 -7.82 -4.22 12.89
N TYR A 48 -7.44 -5.00 13.91
CA TYR A 48 -7.00 -6.41 13.77
C TYR A 48 -7.99 -7.37 13.08
N ASN A 49 -9.26 -6.96 12.91
CA ASN A 49 -10.29 -7.71 12.18
C ASN A 49 -10.52 -7.21 10.73
N ALA A 50 -9.81 -6.17 10.28
CA ALA A 50 -9.91 -5.67 8.92
C ALA A 50 -9.12 -6.55 7.94
N SER A 51 -9.56 -6.56 6.68
CA SER A 51 -8.74 -7.06 5.58
C SER A 51 -7.59 -6.09 5.32
N ILE A 52 -6.39 -6.62 5.07
CA ILE A 52 -5.21 -5.84 4.70
C ILE A 52 -4.60 -6.39 3.42
N GLY A 53 -4.14 -5.50 2.55
CA GLY A 53 -3.31 -5.86 1.41
C GLY A 53 -1.99 -6.47 1.86
N GLY A 54 -1.48 -7.42 1.09
CA GLY A 54 -0.23 -8.13 1.33
C GLY A 54 -0.38 -9.63 1.21
N THR A 55 0.76 -10.30 1.13
CA THR A 55 0.87 -11.75 1.32
C THR A 55 1.02 -12.08 2.80
N VAL A 56 0.46 -13.22 3.19
CA VAL A 56 0.73 -13.82 4.50
C VAL A 56 1.75 -14.92 4.23
N SER A 57 3.03 -14.61 4.43
CA SER A 57 4.03 -15.68 4.44
C SER A 57 3.72 -16.52 5.68
N SER A 58 3.40 -17.80 5.48
CA SER A 58 3.04 -18.76 6.52
C SER A 58 3.89 -18.58 7.78
N GLY A 59 3.32 -17.97 8.82
CA GLY A 59 4.03 -17.68 10.07
C GLY A 59 4.21 -16.19 10.39
N SER A 60 3.13 -15.41 10.43
CA SER A 60 3.06 -14.07 11.06
C SER A 60 3.76 -12.89 10.37
N HIS A 61 4.33 -13.07 9.17
CA HIS A 61 4.85 -11.95 8.38
C HIS A 61 3.80 -11.48 7.36
N LEU A 62 3.24 -10.31 7.61
CA LEU A 62 2.44 -9.55 6.65
C LEU A 62 3.38 -8.89 5.65
N SER A 63 3.21 -9.09 4.34
CA SER A 63 3.80 -8.17 3.36
C SER A 63 2.98 -6.87 3.30
N GLY A 64 3.58 -5.78 2.81
CA GLY A 64 2.82 -4.59 2.41
C GLY A 64 1.86 -4.90 1.25
N GLY A 65 0.81 -4.10 1.08
CA GLY A 65 -0.23 -4.35 0.07
C GLY A 65 0.21 -4.10 -1.37
N VAL A 66 0.70 -2.90 -1.66
CA VAL A 66 1.11 -2.50 -3.01
C VAL A 66 2.61 -2.26 -3.03
N ARG A 67 3.36 -3.13 -3.72
CA ARG A 67 4.80 -2.99 -3.89
C ARG A 67 5.09 -2.10 -5.09
N MET A 68 5.40 -0.84 -4.81
CA MET A 68 5.68 0.18 -5.84
C MET A 68 6.95 1.01 -5.59
N LEU A 69 7.49 1.01 -4.37
CA LEU A 69 8.65 1.83 -3.96
C LEU A 69 10.00 1.11 -4.14
N ASP A 70 9.98 -0.19 -4.44
CA ASP A 70 11.20 -1.00 -4.59
C ASP A 70 11.67 -1.00 -6.06
N GLY A 71 11.79 0.20 -6.63
CA GLY A 71 12.13 0.42 -8.04
C GLY A 71 11.96 1.88 -8.45
N THR A 72 12.10 2.16 -9.75
CA THR A 72 11.86 3.52 -10.27
C THR A 72 10.40 3.93 -10.08
N VAL A 73 10.17 4.98 -9.30
CA VAL A 73 8.85 5.57 -9.10
C VAL A 73 8.66 6.72 -10.09
N ASN A 74 7.58 6.67 -10.86
CA ASN A 74 7.17 7.73 -11.77
C ASN A 74 5.65 7.93 -11.68
N ASP A 75 5.15 8.98 -12.35
CA ASP A 75 3.73 9.36 -12.33
C ASP A 75 2.78 8.19 -12.70
N ALA A 76 3.18 7.30 -13.61
CA ALA A 76 2.36 6.15 -14.00
C ALA A 76 2.35 5.06 -12.91
N VAL A 77 3.48 4.82 -12.23
CA VAL A 77 3.58 3.90 -11.10
C VAL A 77 2.70 4.39 -9.94
N GLU A 78 2.79 5.67 -9.60
CA GLU A 78 1.94 6.29 -8.57
C GLU A 78 0.45 6.18 -8.91
N ALA A 79 0.08 6.54 -10.15
CA ALA A 79 -1.31 6.46 -10.60
C ALA A 79 -1.87 5.03 -10.56
N ARG A 80 -1.07 4.03 -10.91
CA ARG A 80 -1.45 2.62 -10.81
C ARG A 80 -1.63 2.18 -9.36
N ALA A 81 -0.76 2.61 -8.46
CA ALA A 81 -0.83 2.28 -7.03
C ALA A 81 -2.08 2.88 -6.38
N LEU A 82 -2.32 4.18 -6.61
CA LEU A 82 -3.47 4.92 -6.09
C LEU A 82 -4.80 4.46 -6.71
N GLY A 83 -4.75 3.92 -7.94
CA GLY A 83 -5.92 3.45 -8.68
C GLY A 83 -6.20 1.95 -8.56
N LEU A 84 -5.49 1.21 -7.70
CA LEU A 84 -5.66 -0.24 -7.58
C LEU A 84 -7.01 -0.58 -6.96
N ASN A 85 -7.92 -1.18 -7.73
CA ASN A 85 -9.19 -1.75 -7.23
C ASN A 85 -10.00 -0.83 -6.28
N PRO A 86 -10.36 0.40 -6.71
CA PRO A 86 -11.09 1.36 -5.87
C PRO A 86 -12.53 0.94 -5.54
N ASP A 87 -13.05 -0.10 -6.19
CA ASP A 87 -14.35 -0.68 -5.90
C ASP A 87 -14.29 -1.75 -4.78
N HIS A 88 -13.07 -2.08 -4.30
CA HIS A 88 -12.78 -3.08 -3.25
C HIS A 88 -11.96 -2.51 -2.08
N ILE A 89 -10.98 -1.66 -2.36
CA ILE A 89 -10.11 -1.06 -1.34
C ILE A 89 -10.77 0.21 -0.79
N ASP A 90 -11.11 0.20 0.51
CA ASP A 90 -11.72 1.34 1.17
C ASP A 90 -10.71 2.44 1.55
N VAL A 91 -9.51 2.03 1.99
CA VAL A 91 -8.48 2.94 2.53
C VAL A 91 -7.12 2.59 1.95
N TYR A 92 -6.45 3.60 1.40
CA TYR A 92 -5.05 3.54 1.00
C TYR A 92 -4.20 4.28 2.04
N SER A 93 -3.13 3.66 2.52
CA SER A 93 -2.17 4.27 3.43
C SER A 93 -0.82 4.42 2.73
N ALA A 94 -0.34 5.65 2.61
CA ALA A 94 0.87 6.00 1.89
C ALA A 94 1.68 7.02 2.69
N SER A 95 2.99 6.81 2.78
CA SER A 95 3.94 7.69 3.45
C SER A 95 5.19 7.87 2.58
N TRP A 96 4.94 8.12 1.30
CA TRP A 96 5.93 8.50 0.30
C TRP A 96 5.54 9.85 -0.28
N GLY A 97 6.51 10.53 -0.89
CA GLY A 97 6.31 11.87 -1.42
C GLY A 97 7.64 12.45 -1.91
N PRO A 98 7.69 13.77 -2.13
CA PRO A 98 8.93 14.47 -2.42
C PRO A 98 9.96 14.29 -1.30
N GLU A 99 11.22 14.58 -1.60
CA GLU A 99 12.30 14.52 -0.61
C GLU A 99 12.06 15.52 0.54
N ASP A 100 12.17 15.04 1.79
CA ASP A 100 11.98 15.84 3.01
C ASP A 100 13.23 16.67 3.38
N ASP A 101 13.83 17.36 2.42
CA ASP A 101 15.09 18.10 2.58
C ASP A 101 14.91 19.59 2.92
N GLY A 102 13.65 20.04 3.05
CA GLY A 102 13.29 21.43 3.34
C GLY A 102 13.52 22.41 2.18
N LYS A 103 13.85 21.93 0.97
CA LYS A 103 14.06 22.74 -0.24
C LYS A 103 13.26 22.25 -1.45
N THR A 104 12.80 21.00 -1.44
CA THR A 104 12.03 20.42 -2.53
C THR A 104 10.58 20.87 -2.46
N VAL A 105 10.04 21.29 -3.61
CA VAL A 105 8.62 21.58 -3.81
C VAL A 105 8.17 20.79 -5.03
N ASP A 106 7.42 19.73 -4.80
CA ASP A 106 6.92 18.84 -5.84
C ASP A 106 5.58 18.23 -5.43
N GLY A 107 4.94 17.48 -6.33
CA GLY A 107 3.65 16.85 -6.09
C GLY A 107 3.25 15.87 -7.18
N PRO A 108 2.02 15.34 -7.12
CA PRO A 108 1.58 14.31 -8.07
C PRO A 108 1.56 14.84 -9.50
N GLY A 109 2.07 14.03 -10.43
CA GLY A 109 1.95 14.29 -11.85
C GLY A 109 0.51 14.18 -12.37
N PRO A 110 0.29 14.43 -13.68
CA PRO A 110 -1.05 14.43 -14.26
C PRO A 110 -1.82 13.10 -14.09
N LEU A 111 -1.13 11.96 -14.13
CA LEU A 111 -1.78 10.65 -13.97
C LEU A 111 -2.13 10.38 -12.51
N ALA A 112 -1.20 10.61 -11.58
CA ALA A 112 -1.44 10.43 -10.15
C ALA A 112 -2.55 11.38 -9.66
N ARG A 113 -2.57 12.63 -10.15
CA ARG A 113 -3.65 13.57 -9.85
C ARG A 113 -5.01 13.10 -10.37
N ARG A 114 -5.06 12.51 -11.56
CA ARG A 114 -6.30 11.88 -12.09
C ARG A 114 -6.70 10.68 -11.26
N ALA A 115 -5.76 9.86 -10.79
CA ALA A 115 -6.05 8.74 -9.92
C ALA A 115 -6.67 9.19 -8.60
N PHE A 116 -6.17 10.28 -7.98
CA PHE A 116 -6.81 10.89 -6.82
C PHE A 116 -8.24 11.35 -7.10
N ILE A 117 -8.45 12.14 -8.18
CA ILE A 117 -9.78 12.62 -8.56
C ILE A 117 -10.73 11.45 -8.82
N HIS A 118 -10.27 10.45 -9.56
CA HIS A 118 -11.06 9.25 -9.84
C HIS A 118 -11.40 8.52 -8.54
N GLY A 119 -10.43 8.29 -7.65
CA GLY A 119 -10.65 7.64 -6.35
C GLY A 119 -11.75 8.33 -5.54
N VAL A 120 -11.66 9.64 -5.32
CA VAL A 120 -12.66 10.37 -4.51
C VAL A 120 -14.02 10.53 -5.19
N THR A 121 -14.07 10.49 -6.53
CA THR A 121 -15.34 10.60 -7.28
C THR A 121 -16.02 9.24 -7.50
N LYS A 122 -15.26 8.15 -7.54
CA LYS A 122 -15.80 6.79 -7.65
C LYS A 122 -16.31 6.23 -6.34
N VAL A 123 -15.75 6.65 -5.20
CA VAL A 123 -16.31 6.29 -3.88
C VAL A 123 -17.79 6.66 -3.90
N ARG A 124 -18.63 5.63 -3.78
CA ARG A 124 -20.06 5.68 -4.08
C ARG A 124 -20.74 6.85 -3.35
N LEU A 125 -21.39 7.72 -4.12
CA LEU A 125 -22.57 8.47 -3.67
C LEU A 125 -23.56 7.47 -3.05
N GLY A 126 -23.58 7.36 -1.72
CA GLY A 126 -24.36 6.36 -1.00
C GLY A 126 -23.80 5.92 0.37
N GLN A 127 -22.57 6.32 0.72
CA GLN A 127 -22.14 6.50 2.12
C GLN A 127 -22.10 7.98 2.47
#